data_AF-A0AAN8S7A7-F1
#
_entry.id   AF-A0AAN8S7A7-F1
#
_cell.length_a   1.000
_cell.length_b   1.000
_cell.length_c   1.000
_cell.angle_alpha   90.00
_cell.angle_beta   90.00
_cell.angle_gamma   90.00
#
_symmetry.space_group_name_H-M   'P 1'
#
loop_
_entity.id
_entity.type
_entity.pdbx_description
1 polymer ?
#
loop_
_entity_poly.entity_id
_entity_poly.type
_entity_poly.pdbx_seq_one_letter_code
_entity_poly.pdbx_strand_id
1 'polypeptide(L)'
;MEAPLLSWKAPTVENVWLCGANKILVDVFLFYSTWLVVGLTVKRLLVIGCPMKFSFKCSVKRAKRVVYSIGLSSFSIACLKLKYSGYEQDSTFGFKPCKFQSEGSDNKVVYVYIALSTWLPCLLIFIGNILLIRQVRMSNKSRYELSGEYTEAIMLNGYKCTNCRQLIIIYDFTADKGAVKRFNDTHRMLGLLITVSITTLVLMLPLGIVETFELYWDVVLIKKPSAQGPARQQYIKWQQEKLLLKWVRGLFFSVYQWAFSTNFFLYCLTGRKFRNAAKNYFRNRFRTPSCCSKFLSRSFTRIRCQLSKLTRSYTTDIEMESQNNNRVCDSPETTKDHKHS
;
A
#
# COMPACT_ATOMS: atom_id res chain seq x y z
N MET A 1 48.48 18.33 -9.49
CA MET A 1 47.30 18.98 -8.90
C MET A 1 46.30 17.89 -8.54
N GLU A 2 46.46 17.33 -7.34
CA GLU A 2 45.50 16.38 -6.76
C GLU A 2 44.39 17.20 -6.10
N ALA A 3 43.18 17.13 -6.63
CA ALA A 3 42.04 17.74 -5.99
C ALA A 3 41.80 17.04 -4.64
N PRO A 4 41.64 17.77 -3.52
CA PRO A 4 41.27 17.17 -2.26
C PRO A 4 39.84 16.65 -2.41
N LEU A 5 39.72 15.35 -2.70
CA LEU A 5 38.49 14.59 -2.58
C LEU A 5 37.97 14.80 -1.16
N LEU A 6 36.92 15.60 -1.02
CA LEU A 6 36.15 15.74 0.21
C LEU A 6 35.74 14.35 0.66
N SER A 7 36.52 13.78 1.57
CA SER A 7 36.23 12.54 2.25
C SER A 7 35.08 12.81 3.19
N TRP A 8 33.85 12.60 2.69
CA TRP A 8 32.67 12.51 3.53
C TRP A 8 32.81 11.28 4.43
N LYS A 9 33.54 11.44 5.54
CA LYS A 9 33.52 10.48 6.66
C LYS A 9 32.11 10.51 7.23
N ALA A 10 31.24 9.64 6.75
CA ALA A 10 29.95 9.41 7.35
C ALA A 10 30.19 8.90 8.79
N PRO A 11 29.76 9.63 9.84
CA PRO A 11 30.05 9.28 11.24
C PRO A 11 29.36 7.98 11.70
N THR A 12 28.47 7.42 10.88
CA THR A 12 27.75 6.18 11.18
C THR A 12 28.58 4.90 10.98
N VAL A 13 29.75 4.98 10.34
CA VAL A 13 30.55 3.80 9.96
C VAL A 13 31.49 3.32 11.09
N GLU A 14 31.76 4.14 12.11
CA GLU A 14 32.73 3.77 13.16
C GLU A 14 32.12 2.86 14.25
N ASN A 15 30.81 2.92 14.47
CA ASN A 15 30.13 2.06 15.45
C ASN A 15 29.74 0.71 14.87
N VAL A 16 30.52 -0.33 15.19
CA VAL A 16 30.30 -1.74 14.78
C VAL A 16 28.88 -2.20 15.12
N TRP A 17 28.38 -1.86 16.30
CA TRP A 17 27.03 -2.17 16.76
C TRP A 17 25.94 -1.55 15.88
N LEU A 18 26.09 -0.28 15.53
CA LEU A 18 25.12 0.44 14.69
C LEU A 18 25.08 -0.16 13.29
N CYS A 19 26.24 -0.51 12.74
CA CYS A 19 26.32 -1.19 11.45
C CYS A 19 25.65 -2.57 11.47
N GLY A 20 25.92 -3.38 12.49
CA GLY A 20 25.29 -4.68 12.68
C GLY A 20 23.77 -4.55 12.81
N ALA A 21 23.30 -3.64 13.66
CA ALA A 21 21.88 -3.40 13.88
C ALA A 21 21.15 -2.93 12.61
N ASN A 22 21.72 -1.97 11.87
CA ASN A 22 21.15 -1.49 10.61
C ASN A 22 20.99 -2.63 9.59
N LYS A 23 21.98 -3.52 9.51
CA LYS A 23 21.98 -4.61 8.53
C LYS A 23 20.98 -5.71 8.89
N ILE A 24 20.88 -6.07 10.18
CA ILE A 24 19.80 -6.94 10.69
C ILE A 24 18.44 -6.30 10.37
N LEU A 25 18.27 -5.02 10.67
CA LEU A 25 17.01 -4.32 10.49
C LEU A 25 16.57 -4.31 9.02
N VAL A 26 17.47 -4.03 8.09
CA VAL A 26 17.21 -4.12 6.65
C VAL A 26 16.78 -5.54 6.26
N ASP A 27 17.52 -6.56 6.68
CA ASP A 27 17.20 -7.96 6.37
C ASP A 27 15.84 -8.39 6.95
N VAL A 28 15.52 -7.98 8.19
CA VAL A 28 14.22 -8.25 8.82
C VAL A 28 13.09 -7.64 8.03
N PHE A 29 13.19 -6.38 7.61
CA PHE A 29 12.15 -5.74 6.84
C PHE A 29 11.98 -6.36 5.45
N LEU A 30 13.08 -6.76 4.78
CA LEU A 30 13.05 -7.46 3.49
C LEU A 30 12.31 -8.79 3.61
N PHE A 31 12.68 -9.63 4.57
CA PHE A 31 12.00 -10.90 4.81
C PHE A 31 10.54 -10.69 5.17
N TYR A 32 10.28 -9.81 6.14
CA TYR A 32 8.95 -9.59 6.67
C TYR A 32 7.98 -9.12 5.59
N SER A 33 8.36 -8.12 4.79
CA SER A 33 7.52 -7.62 3.69
C SER A 33 7.20 -8.70 2.66
N THR A 34 8.20 -9.46 2.24
CA THR A 34 8.05 -10.51 1.23
C THR A 34 7.14 -11.63 1.72
N TRP A 35 7.34 -12.10 2.94
CA TRP A 35 6.50 -13.14 3.53
C TRP A 35 5.10 -12.65 3.86
N LEU A 36 4.89 -11.35 4.09
CA LEU A 36 3.54 -10.76 4.13
C LEU A 36 2.83 -10.84 2.77
N VAL A 37 3.52 -10.56 1.66
CA VAL A 37 2.94 -10.71 0.31
C VAL A 37 2.58 -12.17 0.03
N VAL A 38 3.44 -13.11 0.39
CA VAL A 38 3.15 -14.55 0.32
C VAL A 38 1.91 -14.89 1.16
N GLY A 39 1.86 -14.46 2.42
CA GLY A 39 0.73 -14.72 3.32
C GLY A 39 -0.59 -14.14 2.82
N LEU A 40 -0.55 -12.95 2.21
CA LEU A 40 -1.71 -12.34 1.56
C LEU A 40 -2.17 -13.14 0.34
N THR A 41 -1.24 -13.66 -0.45
CA THR A 41 -1.52 -14.52 -1.62
C THR A 41 -2.15 -15.84 -1.17
N VAL A 42 -1.58 -16.52 -0.17
CA VAL A 42 -2.12 -17.76 0.39
C VAL A 42 -3.51 -17.54 0.98
N LYS A 43 -3.72 -16.47 1.75
CA LYS A 43 -5.06 -16.12 2.28
C LYS A 43 -6.08 -15.99 1.15
N ARG A 44 -5.69 -15.39 0.03
CA ARG A 44 -6.58 -15.19 -1.13
C ARG A 44 -6.92 -16.50 -1.81
N LEU A 45 -5.93 -17.38 -1.99
CA LEU A 45 -6.16 -18.73 -2.49
C LEU A 45 -7.15 -19.51 -1.60
N LEU A 46 -6.99 -19.42 -0.27
CA LEU A 46 -7.90 -20.09 0.66
C LEU A 46 -9.33 -19.56 0.59
N VAL A 47 -9.50 -18.25 0.46
CA VAL A 47 -10.83 -17.62 0.36
C VAL A 47 -11.52 -17.97 -0.96
N ILE A 48 -10.77 -18.03 -2.06
CA ILE A 48 -11.32 -18.29 -3.40
C ILE A 48 -11.54 -19.80 -3.63
N GLY A 49 -10.59 -20.65 -3.23
CA GLY A 49 -10.69 -22.10 -3.42
C GLY A 49 -11.71 -22.76 -2.49
N CYS A 50 -11.97 -22.19 -1.30
CA CYS A 50 -12.84 -22.78 -0.28
C CYS A 50 -13.82 -21.74 0.32
N PRO A 51 -14.76 -21.18 -0.48
CA PRO A 51 -15.63 -20.08 -0.03
C PRO A 51 -16.48 -20.44 1.19
N MET A 52 -17.01 -21.68 1.25
CA MET A 52 -17.92 -22.11 2.33
C MET A 52 -17.23 -22.40 3.66
N LYS A 53 -15.96 -22.81 3.67
CA LYS A 53 -15.24 -23.16 4.91
C LYS A 53 -14.51 -21.98 5.55
N PHE A 54 -14.16 -20.95 4.77
CA PHE A 54 -13.26 -19.88 5.22
C PHE A 54 -13.91 -18.53 5.50
N SER A 55 -15.11 -18.25 4.98
CA SER A 55 -15.82 -16.98 5.23
C SER A 55 -16.03 -16.71 6.74
N PHE A 56 -16.26 -17.76 7.54
CA PHE A 56 -16.52 -17.64 8.98
C PHE A 56 -15.28 -17.71 9.90
N LYS A 57 -14.08 -18.04 9.39
CA LYS A 57 -12.91 -18.37 10.22
C LYS A 57 -11.80 -17.30 10.26
N CYS A 58 -11.93 -16.21 9.50
CA CYS A 58 -10.94 -15.13 9.48
C CYS A 58 -11.15 -14.13 10.62
N SER A 59 -10.79 -14.55 11.85
CA SER A 59 -10.75 -13.64 13.00
C SER A 59 -9.54 -12.71 12.93
N VAL A 60 -9.73 -11.45 13.31
CA VAL A 60 -8.65 -10.46 13.48
C VAL A 60 -7.56 -10.98 14.43
N LYS A 61 -7.93 -11.76 15.46
CA LYS A 61 -6.98 -12.36 16.41
C LYS A 61 -6.01 -13.33 15.72
N ARG A 62 -6.51 -14.15 14.77
CA ARG A 62 -5.69 -15.09 14.00
C ARG A 62 -4.78 -14.35 13.02
N ALA A 63 -5.30 -13.32 12.34
CA ALA A 63 -4.49 -12.51 11.44
C ALA A 63 -3.32 -11.84 12.19
N LYS A 64 -3.58 -11.27 13.38
CA LYS A 64 -2.53 -10.72 14.24
C LYS A 64 -1.48 -11.78 14.59
N ARG A 65 -1.90 -12.98 15.00
CA ARG A 65 -0.99 -14.09 15.32
C ARG A 65 -0.07 -14.44 14.15
N VAL A 66 -0.62 -14.57 12.94
CA VAL A 66 0.16 -14.89 11.72
C VAL A 66 1.16 -13.77 11.40
N VAL A 67 0.75 -12.52 11.52
CA VAL A 67 1.63 -11.37 11.28
C VAL A 67 2.78 -11.35 12.30
N TYR A 68 2.48 -11.54 13.58
CA TYR A 68 3.51 -11.64 14.62
C TYR A 68 4.45 -12.82 14.41
N SER A 69 3.94 -13.99 14.01
CA SER A 69 4.79 -15.15 13.75
C SER A 69 5.74 -14.90 12.56
N ILE A 70 5.26 -14.30 11.47
CA ILE A 70 6.13 -13.92 10.33
C ILE A 70 7.21 -12.93 10.78
N GLY A 71 6.87 -11.94 11.61
CA GLY A 71 7.82 -10.99 12.16
C GLY A 71 8.90 -11.64 13.02
N LEU A 72 8.50 -12.52 13.94
CA LEU A 72 9.43 -13.26 14.79
C LEU A 72 10.34 -14.18 13.98
N SER A 73 9.78 -14.94 13.03
CA SER A 73 10.57 -15.80 12.13
C SER A 73 11.57 -14.99 11.30
N SER A 74 11.16 -13.83 10.77
CA SER A 74 12.04 -12.95 9.99
C SER A 74 13.21 -12.42 10.84
N PHE A 75 12.93 -12.04 12.09
CA PHE A 75 13.96 -11.63 13.05
C PHE A 75 14.94 -12.76 13.37
N SER A 76 14.43 -13.96 13.66
CA SER A 76 15.27 -15.13 13.93
C SER A 76 16.17 -15.48 12.75
N ILE A 77 15.65 -15.45 11.52
CA ILE A 77 16.43 -15.73 10.30
C ILE A 77 17.52 -14.66 10.09
N ALA A 78 17.22 -13.38 10.30
CA ALA A 78 18.21 -12.31 10.16
C ALA A 78 19.34 -12.42 11.20
N CYS A 79 19.01 -12.75 12.46
CA CYS A 79 20.01 -13.03 13.49
C CYS A 79 20.85 -14.28 13.16
N LEU A 80 20.23 -15.33 12.61
CA LEU A 80 20.92 -16.53 12.16
C LEU A 80 21.93 -16.21 11.05
N LYS A 81 21.51 -15.41 10.06
CA LYS A 81 22.38 -14.95 8.97
C LYS A 81 23.61 -14.21 9.51
N LEU A 82 23.41 -13.29 10.46
CA LEU A 82 24.50 -12.56 11.10
C LEU A 82 25.53 -13.51 11.75
N LYS A 83 25.04 -14.54 12.48
CA LYS A 83 25.90 -15.47 13.20
C LYS A 83 26.75 -16.33 12.25
N TYR A 84 26.13 -16.88 11.20
CA TYR A 84 26.77 -17.91 10.35
C TYR A 84 27.44 -17.39 9.09
N SER A 85 26.86 -16.39 8.43
CA SER A 85 27.41 -15.89 7.16
C SER A 85 28.56 -14.91 7.38
N GLY A 86 28.69 -14.34 8.58
CA GLY A 86 29.47 -13.12 8.77
C GLY A 86 29.02 -12.02 7.80
N TYR A 87 29.85 -10.99 7.64
CA TYR A 87 29.69 -10.05 6.54
C TYR A 87 30.90 -10.08 5.65
N GLU A 88 30.68 -9.92 4.34
CA GLU A 88 31.76 -9.85 3.35
C GLU A 88 32.86 -8.91 3.84
N GLN A 89 34.06 -9.46 4.02
CA GLN A 89 35.24 -8.71 4.45
C GLN A 89 35.87 -7.91 3.30
N ASP A 90 35.38 -8.13 2.07
CA ASP A 90 35.86 -7.48 0.86
C ASP A 90 34.91 -6.36 0.45
N SER A 91 35.18 -5.16 0.97
CA SER A 91 34.52 -3.95 0.47
C SER A 91 35.07 -3.59 -0.89
N THR A 92 34.25 -3.76 -1.91
CA THR A 92 34.53 -3.38 -3.31
C THR A 92 34.66 -1.88 -3.55
N PHE A 93 34.41 -1.06 -2.53
CA PHE A 93 34.31 0.40 -2.62
C PHE A 93 35.33 1.15 -1.74
N GLY A 94 36.33 0.45 -1.18
CA GLY A 94 37.28 1.07 -0.24
C GLY A 94 36.68 1.50 1.11
N PHE A 95 35.37 1.29 1.34
CA PHE A 95 34.75 1.48 2.65
C PHE A 95 35.23 0.41 3.63
N LYS A 96 35.48 0.75 4.89
CA LYS A 96 35.82 -0.25 5.91
C LYS A 96 34.61 -1.18 6.12
N PRO A 97 34.69 -2.49 5.81
CA PRO A 97 33.58 -3.39 6.04
C PRO A 97 33.38 -3.58 7.53
N CYS A 98 32.13 -3.79 7.94
CA CYS A 98 31.80 -4.12 9.32
C CYS A 98 32.22 -5.56 9.59
N LYS A 99 33.38 -5.73 10.23
CA LYS A 99 33.94 -7.02 10.59
C LYS A 99 33.14 -7.63 11.74
N PHE A 100 32.12 -8.42 11.40
CA PHE A 100 31.55 -9.37 12.34
C PHE A 100 32.27 -10.70 12.16
N GLN A 101 32.92 -11.17 13.23
CA GLN A 101 33.64 -12.43 13.25
C GLN A 101 32.61 -13.57 13.11
N SER A 102 32.60 -14.24 11.96
CA SER A 102 31.78 -15.44 11.77
C SER A 102 32.43 -16.61 12.49
N GLU A 103 31.65 -17.35 13.26
CA GLU A 103 32.12 -18.51 14.06
C GLU A 103 32.41 -19.75 13.20
N GLY A 104 32.20 -19.65 11.89
CA GLY A 104 32.42 -20.70 10.90
C GLY A 104 31.43 -20.51 9.77
N SER A 105 31.91 -20.22 8.56
CA SER A 105 31.04 -20.07 7.39
C SER A 105 30.57 -21.45 6.94
N ASP A 106 29.49 -21.95 7.52
CA ASP A 106 28.82 -23.11 6.96
C ASP A 106 28.08 -22.68 5.70
N ASN A 107 28.67 -23.00 4.55
CA ASN A 107 28.11 -22.69 3.23
C ASN A 107 26.65 -23.16 3.12
N LYS A 108 26.25 -24.25 3.79
CA LYS A 108 24.88 -24.80 3.77
C LYS A 108 23.84 -23.81 4.28
N VAL A 109 24.17 -23.02 5.31
CA VAL A 109 23.24 -22.03 5.89
C VAL A 109 22.95 -20.91 4.88
N VAL A 110 23.96 -20.54 4.08
CA VAL A 110 23.82 -19.53 3.02
C VAL A 110 22.87 -20.02 1.91
N TYR A 111 22.98 -21.29 1.48
CA TYR A 111 22.05 -21.89 0.51
C TYR A 111 20.59 -21.85 1.01
N VAL A 112 20.37 -22.27 2.26
CA VAL A 112 19.02 -22.27 2.86
C VAL A 112 18.48 -20.85 2.96
N TYR A 113 19.33 -19.88 3.34
CA TYR A 113 18.94 -18.49 3.40
C TYR A 113 18.50 -17.95 2.04
N ILE A 114 19.30 -18.15 0.98
CA ILE A 114 18.97 -17.70 -0.38
C ILE A 114 17.68 -18.35 -0.88
N ALA A 115 17.51 -19.66 -0.62
CA ALA A 115 16.28 -20.37 -0.97
C ALA A 115 15.05 -19.78 -0.26
N LEU A 116 15.15 -19.45 1.03
CA LEU A 116 14.06 -18.88 1.83
C LEU A 116 13.80 -17.39 1.56
N SER A 117 14.83 -16.61 1.19
CA SER A 117 14.72 -15.17 0.93
C SER A 117 14.14 -14.86 -0.45
N THR A 118 14.50 -15.66 -1.47
CA THR A 118 14.20 -15.35 -2.88
C THR A 118 13.36 -16.44 -3.53
N TRP A 119 13.90 -17.65 -3.70
CA TRP A 119 13.28 -18.69 -4.54
C TRP A 119 11.94 -19.19 -4.00
N LEU A 120 11.85 -19.50 -2.72
CA LEU A 120 10.62 -20.02 -2.12
C LEU A 120 9.47 -18.99 -2.17
N PRO A 121 9.67 -17.72 -1.77
CA PRO A 121 8.66 -16.68 -1.99
C PRO A 121 8.28 -16.50 -3.47
N CYS A 122 9.26 -16.47 -4.38
CA CYS A 122 9.01 -16.36 -5.82
C CYS A 122 8.12 -17.48 -6.34
N LEU A 123 8.42 -18.73 -5.99
CA LEU A 123 7.64 -19.90 -6.39
C LEU A 123 6.21 -19.85 -5.83
N LEU A 124 6.06 -19.54 -4.55
CA LEU A 124 4.73 -19.44 -3.91
C LEU A 124 3.88 -18.32 -4.52
N ILE A 125 4.49 -17.17 -4.81
CA ILE A 125 3.81 -16.04 -5.46
C ILE A 125 3.42 -16.41 -6.90
N PHE A 126 4.34 -17.00 -7.66
CA PHE A 126 4.10 -17.38 -9.04
C PHE A 126 2.97 -18.42 -9.17
N ILE A 127 3.06 -19.53 -8.43
CA ILE A 127 2.02 -20.56 -8.40
C ILE A 127 0.70 -19.97 -7.90
N GLY A 128 0.76 -19.16 -6.82
CA GLY A 128 -0.42 -18.53 -6.27
C GLY A 128 -1.12 -17.62 -7.28
N ASN A 129 -0.39 -16.82 -8.04
CA ASN A 129 -0.96 -15.95 -9.05
C ASN A 129 -1.59 -16.73 -10.21
N ILE A 130 -0.98 -17.83 -10.66
CA ILE A 130 -1.56 -18.71 -11.67
C ILE A 130 -2.88 -19.29 -11.18
N LEU A 131 -2.92 -19.81 -9.95
CA LEU A 131 -4.12 -20.36 -9.34
C LEU A 131 -5.22 -19.30 -9.17
N LEU A 132 -4.86 -18.09 -8.74
CA LEU A 132 -5.80 -16.97 -8.64
C LEU A 132 -6.42 -16.62 -9.99
N ILE A 133 -5.61 -16.49 -11.04
CA ILE A 133 -6.10 -16.17 -12.40
C ILE A 133 -7.03 -17.28 -12.91
N ARG A 134 -6.64 -18.55 -12.74
CA ARG A 134 -7.48 -19.70 -13.13
C ARG A 134 -8.83 -19.68 -12.45
N GLN A 135 -8.84 -19.47 -11.14
CA GLN A 135 -10.08 -19.43 -10.35
C GLN A 135 -10.98 -18.25 -10.74
N VAL A 136 -10.41 -17.07 -11.02
CA VAL A 136 -11.19 -15.93 -11.51
C VAL A 136 -11.83 -16.23 -12.85
N ARG A 137 -11.08 -16.83 -13.78
CA ARG A 137 -11.59 -17.22 -15.09
C ARG A 137 -12.73 -18.23 -14.97
N MET A 138 -12.57 -19.24 -14.11
CA MET A 138 -13.62 -20.22 -13.84
C MET A 138 -14.87 -19.57 -13.25
N SER A 139 -14.71 -18.74 -12.21
CA SER A 139 -15.81 -18.02 -11.57
C SER A 139 -16.57 -17.12 -12.56
N ASN A 140 -15.85 -16.46 -13.48
CA ASN A 140 -16.48 -15.65 -14.52
C ASN A 140 -17.24 -16.54 -15.53
N LYS A 141 -16.67 -17.66 -15.96
CA LYS A 141 -17.31 -18.58 -16.91
C LYS A 141 -18.65 -19.08 -16.36
N SER A 142 -18.68 -19.58 -15.13
CA SER A 142 -19.92 -20.06 -14.50
C SER A 142 -20.98 -18.96 -14.37
N ARG A 143 -20.58 -17.69 -14.24
CA ARG A 143 -21.53 -16.57 -14.24
C ARG A 143 -22.10 -16.27 -15.62
N TYR A 144 -21.28 -16.32 -16.66
CA TYR A 144 -21.77 -16.11 -18.03
C TYR A 144 -22.78 -17.19 -18.41
N GLU A 145 -22.56 -18.44 -18.00
CA GLU A 145 -23.52 -19.53 -18.19
C GLU A 145 -24.85 -19.25 -17.46
N LEU A 146 -24.80 -18.91 -16.17
CA LEU A 146 -26.00 -18.61 -15.38
C LEU A 146 -26.74 -17.34 -15.84
N SER A 147 -26.03 -16.30 -16.28
CA SER A 147 -26.65 -15.06 -16.77
C SER A 147 -27.17 -15.17 -18.20
N GLY A 148 -26.54 -15.96 -19.06
CA GLY A 148 -27.00 -16.22 -20.42
C GLY A 148 -28.36 -16.92 -20.41
N GLU A 149 -28.50 -17.97 -19.59
CA GLU A 149 -29.73 -18.75 -19.45
C GLU A 149 -30.89 -17.92 -18.85
N TYR A 150 -30.59 -17.01 -17.93
CA TYR A 150 -31.60 -16.12 -17.33
C TYR A 150 -32.12 -15.05 -18.30
N THR A 151 -31.28 -14.59 -19.24
CA THR A 151 -31.67 -13.54 -20.20
C THR A 151 -32.58 -14.12 -21.29
N GLU A 152 -32.35 -15.36 -21.70
CA GLU A 152 -33.19 -16.07 -22.67
C GLU A 152 -34.56 -16.45 -22.07
N ALA A 153 -34.60 -16.86 -20.79
CA ALA A 153 -35.85 -17.15 -20.08
C ALA A 153 -36.74 -15.91 -19.85
N ILE A 154 -36.15 -14.72 -19.63
CA ILE A 154 -36.91 -13.46 -19.50
C ILE A 154 -37.43 -12.99 -20.86
N MET A 155 -36.68 -13.19 -21.95
CA MET A 155 -37.11 -12.83 -23.31
C MET A 155 -38.24 -13.74 -23.81
N LEU A 156 -38.24 -15.03 -23.47
CA LEU A 156 -39.27 -15.98 -23.89
C LEU A 156 -40.59 -15.87 -23.11
N ASN A 157 -40.57 -15.41 -21.85
CA ASN A 157 -41.79 -15.16 -21.06
C ASN A 157 -42.34 -13.72 -21.17
N GLY A 158 -41.73 -12.88 -22.00
CA GLY A 158 -42.10 -11.48 -22.21
C GLY A 158 -43.21 -11.23 -23.23
N TYR A 159 -43.88 -12.25 -23.76
CA TYR A 159 -44.93 -12.06 -24.76
C TYR A 159 -46.33 -12.45 -24.27
N LYS A 160 -47.16 -11.40 -24.18
CA LYS A 160 -48.63 -11.33 -24.10
C LYS A 160 -49.30 -11.57 -22.75
N CYS A 161 -49.29 -10.53 -21.91
CA CYS A 161 -50.46 -10.21 -21.09
C CYS A 161 -51.09 -8.91 -21.63
N THR A 162 -52.01 -9.04 -22.58
CA THR A 162 -52.67 -7.90 -23.26
C THR A 162 -53.79 -7.24 -22.46
N ASN A 163 -54.04 -7.63 -21.18
CA ASN A 163 -55.17 -7.05 -20.46
C ASN A 163 -55.09 -6.96 -18.92
N CYS A 164 -53.90 -6.96 -18.32
CA CYS A 164 -53.79 -6.68 -16.87
C CYS A 164 -53.21 -5.29 -16.61
N ARG A 165 -54.11 -4.31 -16.43
CA ARG A 165 -53.83 -3.09 -15.65
C ARG A 165 -53.54 -3.51 -14.21
N GLN A 166 -52.43 -3.01 -13.67
CA GLN A 166 -52.06 -3.05 -12.25
C GLN A 166 -51.76 -4.42 -11.63
N LEU A 167 -50.59 -4.98 -11.96
CA LEU A 167 -49.72 -5.49 -10.89
C LEU A 167 -48.27 -5.41 -11.38
N ILE A 168 -47.68 -4.22 -11.26
CA ILE A 168 -46.23 -4.07 -11.30
C ILE A 168 -45.73 -4.76 -10.03
N ILE A 169 -45.43 -6.06 -10.14
CA ILE A 169 -44.63 -6.73 -9.14
C ILE A 169 -43.27 -6.07 -9.24
N ILE A 170 -43.04 -5.10 -8.35
CA ILE A 170 -41.73 -4.61 -7.95
C ILE A 170 -41.06 -5.82 -7.31
N TYR A 171 -40.63 -6.79 -8.12
CA TYR A 171 -39.70 -7.80 -7.68
C TYR A 171 -38.46 -7.03 -7.23
N ASP A 172 -38.16 -7.20 -5.96
CA ASP A 172 -37.23 -6.40 -5.20
C ASP A 172 -35.80 -6.54 -5.74
N PHE A 173 -35.51 -5.82 -6.82
CA PHE A 173 -34.19 -5.71 -7.47
C PHE A 173 -33.16 -5.00 -6.56
N THR A 174 -33.54 -4.64 -5.33
CA THR A 174 -32.63 -4.05 -4.35
C THR A 174 -31.70 -5.09 -3.72
N ALA A 175 -32.07 -6.38 -3.69
CA ALA A 175 -31.21 -7.46 -3.19
C ALA A 175 -29.99 -7.72 -4.09
N ASP A 176 -30.14 -7.58 -5.41
CA ASP A 176 -29.07 -7.86 -6.38
C ASP A 176 -28.00 -6.76 -6.41
N LYS A 177 -28.39 -5.48 -6.24
CA LYS A 177 -27.45 -4.35 -6.18
C LYS A 177 -26.39 -4.50 -5.07
N GLY A 178 -26.74 -5.15 -3.96
CA GLY A 178 -25.82 -5.46 -2.86
C GLY A 178 -24.79 -6.54 -3.20
N ALA A 179 -25.21 -7.58 -3.91
CA ALA A 179 -24.35 -8.68 -4.36
C ALA A 179 -23.37 -8.23 -5.46
N VAL A 180 -23.87 -7.49 -6.46
CA VAL A 180 -23.08 -6.92 -7.55
C VAL A 180 -22.00 -5.96 -7.03
N LYS A 181 -22.32 -5.09 -6.06
CA LYS A 181 -21.36 -4.16 -5.44
C LYS A 181 -20.25 -4.89 -4.67
N ARG A 182 -20.60 -5.92 -3.89
CA ARG A 182 -19.64 -6.72 -3.11
C ARG A 182 -18.68 -7.51 -4.03
N PHE A 183 -19.18 -7.92 -5.18
CA PHE A 183 -18.38 -8.59 -6.20
C PHE A 183 -17.36 -7.64 -6.88
N ASN A 184 -17.80 -6.45 -7.30
CA ASN A 184 -16.91 -5.46 -7.90
C ASN A 184 -15.77 -5.03 -6.95
N ASP A 185 -16.06 -4.88 -5.66
CA ASP A 185 -15.03 -4.59 -4.66
C ASP A 185 -14.04 -5.76 -4.48
N THR A 186 -14.50 -7.01 -4.60
CA THR A 186 -13.65 -8.20 -4.53
C THR A 186 -12.72 -8.31 -5.73
N HIS A 187 -13.23 -8.08 -6.95
CA HIS A 187 -12.44 -8.06 -8.18
C HIS A 187 -11.36 -6.98 -8.15
N ARG A 188 -11.71 -5.76 -7.70
CA ARG A 188 -10.75 -4.67 -7.55
C ARG A 188 -9.65 -5.00 -6.54
N MET A 189 -10.03 -5.58 -5.40
CA MET A 189 -9.06 -5.98 -4.37
C MET A 189 -8.15 -7.12 -4.85
N LEU A 190 -8.66 -8.01 -5.71
CA LEU A 190 -7.88 -9.07 -6.32
C LEU A 190 -6.92 -8.55 -7.38
N GLY A 191 -7.37 -7.63 -8.25
CA GLY A 191 -6.52 -6.97 -9.24
C GLY A 191 -5.34 -6.26 -8.59
N LEU A 192 -5.57 -5.52 -7.50
CA LEU A 192 -4.50 -4.93 -6.70
C LEU A 192 -3.48 -5.99 -6.23
N LEU A 193 -3.96 -7.10 -5.70
CA LEU A 193 -3.09 -8.11 -5.10
C LEU A 193 -2.26 -8.83 -6.16
N ILE A 194 -2.83 -9.07 -7.34
CA ILE A 194 -2.13 -9.58 -8.51
C ILE A 194 -1.08 -8.57 -8.97
N THR A 195 -1.40 -7.27 -9.03
CA THR A 195 -0.41 -6.23 -9.37
C THR A 195 0.75 -6.21 -8.35
N VAL A 196 0.45 -6.15 -7.05
CA VAL A 196 1.47 -6.13 -5.98
C VAL A 196 2.40 -7.35 -6.07
N SER A 197 1.81 -8.52 -6.25
CA SER A 197 2.55 -9.78 -6.29
C SER A 197 3.38 -9.93 -7.59
N ILE A 198 2.85 -9.53 -8.75
CA ILE A 198 3.62 -9.50 -10.00
C ILE A 198 4.78 -8.50 -9.89
N THR A 199 4.54 -7.30 -9.37
CA THR A 199 5.62 -6.32 -9.18
C THR A 199 6.68 -6.85 -8.22
N THR A 200 6.28 -7.50 -7.13
CA THR A 200 7.22 -8.13 -6.20
C THR A 200 8.03 -9.22 -6.89
N LEU A 201 7.40 -10.08 -7.70
CA LEU A 201 8.07 -11.14 -8.44
C LEU A 201 9.10 -10.59 -9.44
N VAL A 202 8.72 -9.57 -10.22
CA VAL A 202 9.60 -8.92 -11.21
C VAL A 202 10.81 -8.26 -10.55
N LEU A 203 10.63 -7.63 -9.38
CA LEU A 203 11.72 -6.97 -8.67
C LEU A 203 12.63 -7.97 -7.92
N MET A 204 12.09 -9.12 -7.50
CA MET A 204 12.83 -10.12 -6.71
C MET A 204 13.60 -11.13 -7.58
N LEU A 205 13.09 -11.46 -8.77
CA LEU A 205 13.67 -12.49 -9.63
C LEU A 205 15.12 -12.18 -10.06
N PRO A 206 15.47 -10.96 -10.52
CA PRO A 206 16.85 -10.66 -10.91
C PRO A 206 17.84 -10.76 -9.74
N LEU A 207 17.40 -10.36 -8.54
CA LEU A 207 18.22 -10.49 -7.33
C LEU A 207 18.50 -11.96 -7.00
N GLY A 208 17.47 -12.82 -7.02
CA GLY A 208 17.64 -14.25 -6.76
C GLY A 208 18.56 -14.95 -7.78
N ILE A 209 18.48 -14.56 -9.05
CA ILE A 209 19.37 -15.04 -10.10
C ILE A 209 20.83 -14.66 -9.78
N VAL A 210 21.08 -13.38 -9.48
CA VAL A 210 22.44 -12.88 -9.22
C VAL A 210 23.04 -13.46 -7.93
N GLU A 211 22.26 -13.59 -6.86
CA GLU A 211 22.71 -14.25 -5.63
C GLU A 211 23.06 -15.73 -5.87
N THR A 212 22.29 -16.42 -6.72
CA THR A 212 22.57 -17.82 -7.08
C THR A 212 23.84 -17.93 -7.92
N PHE A 213 24.04 -17.01 -8.87
CA PHE A 213 25.27 -16.95 -9.67
C PHE A 213 26.50 -16.62 -8.82
N GLU A 214 26.40 -15.69 -7.86
CA GLU A 214 27.48 -15.38 -6.92
C GLU A 214 27.85 -16.59 -6.06
N LEU A 215 26.84 -17.29 -5.53
CA LEU A 215 27.04 -18.51 -4.76
C LEU A 215 27.68 -19.64 -5.60
N TYR A 216 27.20 -19.83 -6.83
CA TYR A 216 27.77 -20.78 -7.77
C TYR A 216 29.22 -20.42 -8.13
N TRP A 217 29.51 -19.13 -8.30
CA TRP A 217 30.85 -18.63 -8.56
C TRP A 217 31.82 -18.94 -7.42
N ASP A 218 31.40 -18.67 -6.18
CA ASP A 218 32.21 -18.86 -4.98
C ASP A 218 32.45 -20.35 -4.66
N VAL A 219 31.52 -21.25 -5.01
CA VAL A 219 31.65 -22.68 -4.71
C VAL A 219 32.26 -23.50 -5.86
N VAL A 220 31.83 -23.25 -7.11
CA VAL A 220 32.10 -24.16 -8.23
C VAL A 220 33.16 -23.61 -9.17
N LEU A 221 33.11 -22.32 -9.49
CA LEU A 221 33.80 -21.86 -10.70
C LEU A 221 35.30 -21.65 -10.53
N ILE A 222 35.83 -21.12 -9.41
CA ILE A 222 37.26 -20.72 -9.40
C ILE A 222 37.95 -20.88 -8.03
N LYS A 223 38.93 -21.80 -7.95
CA LYS A 223 40.01 -21.70 -6.93
C LYS A 223 40.75 -20.38 -7.16
N LYS A 224 40.76 -19.50 -6.15
CA LYS A 224 41.42 -18.18 -6.20
C LYS A 224 42.84 -18.31 -6.79
N PRO A 225 43.14 -17.69 -7.95
CA PRO A 225 44.47 -17.77 -8.54
C PRO A 225 45.51 -17.12 -7.62
N SER A 226 46.75 -17.63 -7.67
CA SER A 226 47.84 -17.08 -6.86
C SER A 226 48.09 -15.61 -7.19
N ALA A 227 48.24 -14.78 -6.16
CA ALA A 227 48.52 -13.35 -6.31
C ALA A 227 49.97 -13.06 -6.77
N GLN A 228 50.83 -14.07 -6.79
CA GLN A 228 52.26 -13.94 -7.10
C GLN A 228 52.63 -14.59 -8.45
N GLY A 229 53.61 -13.99 -9.13
CA GLY A 229 54.20 -14.52 -10.36
C GLY A 229 53.39 -14.23 -11.64
N PRO A 230 53.57 -15.03 -12.70
CA PRO A 230 52.95 -14.79 -14.01
C PRO A 230 51.40 -14.90 -13.99
N ALA A 231 50.82 -15.50 -12.94
CA ALA A 231 49.37 -15.60 -12.74
C ALA A 231 48.71 -14.26 -12.31
N ARG A 232 49.48 -13.20 -12.04
CA ARG A 232 48.95 -11.90 -11.59
C ARG A 232 47.91 -11.31 -12.55
N GLN A 233 48.10 -11.44 -13.87
CA GLN A 233 47.12 -10.94 -14.85
C GLN A 233 45.79 -11.68 -14.75
N GLN A 234 45.81 -13.00 -14.56
CA GLN A 234 44.60 -13.80 -14.34
C GLN A 234 43.90 -13.41 -13.04
N TYR A 235 44.66 -13.13 -11.98
CA TYR A 235 44.12 -12.62 -10.72
C TYR A 235 43.43 -11.26 -10.87
N ILE A 236 44.02 -10.33 -11.63
CA ILE A 236 43.41 -9.02 -11.89
C ILE A 236 42.09 -9.18 -12.67
N LYS A 237 42.08 -10.00 -13.72
CA LYS A 237 40.84 -10.28 -14.49
C LYS A 237 39.76 -10.91 -13.60
N TRP A 238 40.14 -11.89 -12.78
CA TRP A 238 39.24 -12.52 -11.82
C TRP A 238 38.63 -11.52 -10.83
N GLN A 239 39.44 -10.59 -10.31
CA GLN A 239 38.98 -9.54 -9.40
C GLN A 239 38.01 -8.58 -10.10
N GLN A 240 38.27 -8.21 -11.36
CA GLN A 240 37.37 -7.36 -12.13
C GLN A 240 36.00 -8.01 -12.35
N GLU A 241 35.97 -9.30 -12.69
CA GLU A 241 34.72 -10.06 -12.86
C GLU A 241 33.95 -10.18 -11.55
N LYS A 242 34.64 -10.51 -10.44
CA LYS A 242 34.02 -10.57 -9.11
C LYS A 242 33.50 -9.21 -8.64
N LEU A 243 34.23 -8.14 -8.93
CA LEU A 243 33.81 -6.77 -8.66
C LEU A 243 32.52 -6.45 -9.43
N LEU A 244 32.48 -6.71 -10.73
CA LEU A 244 31.31 -6.50 -11.57
C LEU A 244 30.08 -7.25 -11.02
N LEU A 245 30.24 -8.51 -10.62
CA LEU A 245 29.13 -9.31 -10.05
C LEU A 245 28.57 -8.68 -8.77
N LYS A 246 29.44 -8.18 -7.89
CA LYS A 246 29.03 -7.46 -6.67
C LYS A 246 28.31 -6.15 -6.97
N TRP A 247 28.73 -5.41 -8.00
CA TRP A 247 28.04 -4.21 -8.46
C TRP A 247 26.64 -4.53 -8.97
N VAL A 248 26.52 -5.56 -9.81
CA VAL A 248 25.24 -6.02 -10.35
C VAL A 248 24.31 -6.47 -9.21
N ARG A 249 24.83 -7.19 -8.21
CA ARG A 249 24.08 -7.55 -7.00
C ARG A 249 23.60 -6.32 -6.24
N GLY A 250 24.48 -5.35 -5.99
CA GLY A 250 24.14 -4.09 -5.32
C GLY A 250 23.05 -3.32 -6.05
N LEU A 251 23.11 -3.26 -7.38
CA LEU A 251 22.10 -2.64 -8.23
C LEU A 251 20.73 -3.32 -8.06
N PHE A 252 20.66 -4.64 -8.26
CA PHE A 252 19.39 -5.37 -8.13
C PHE A 252 18.85 -5.38 -6.71
N PHE A 253 19.72 -5.37 -5.69
CA PHE A 253 19.31 -5.20 -4.31
C PHE A 253 18.65 -3.83 -4.07
N SER A 254 19.22 -2.75 -4.63
CA SER A 254 18.63 -1.41 -4.56
C SER A 254 17.27 -1.34 -5.29
N VAL A 255 17.18 -1.93 -6.48
CA VAL A 255 15.92 -2.06 -7.23
C VAL A 255 14.88 -2.86 -6.45
N TYR A 256 15.29 -3.94 -5.79
CA TYR A 256 14.40 -4.75 -4.94
C TYR A 256 13.88 -3.95 -3.74
N GLN A 257 14.67 -3.07 -3.14
CA GLN A 257 14.19 -2.18 -2.07
C GLN A 257 13.06 -1.25 -2.53
N TRP A 258 12.96 -0.94 -3.82
CA TRP A 258 11.83 -0.15 -4.32
C TRP A 258 10.50 -0.89 -4.18
N ALA A 259 10.50 -2.22 -4.08
CA ALA A 259 9.29 -3.01 -3.82
C ALA A 259 8.58 -2.56 -2.54
N PHE A 260 9.31 -2.11 -1.51
CA PHE A 260 8.72 -1.59 -0.28
C PHE A 260 7.90 -0.32 -0.52
N SER A 261 8.49 0.61 -1.27
CA SER A 261 7.84 1.86 -1.65
C SER A 261 6.63 1.58 -2.54
N THR A 262 6.78 0.68 -3.52
CA THR A 262 5.71 0.32 -4.44
C THR A 262 4.53 -0.30 -3.71
N ASN A 263 4.76 -1.13 -2.70
CA ASN A 263 3.68 -1.69 -1.87
C ASN A 263 2.84 -0.58 -1.23
N PHE A 264 3.48 0.42 -0.61
CA PHE A 264 2.78 1.58 -0.02
C PHE A 264 1.99 2.37 -1.07
N PHE A 265 2.62 2.70 -2.19
CA PHE A 265 1.96 3.45 -3.27
C PHE A 265 0.79 2.67 -3.87
N LEU A 266 0.90 1.36 -4.02
CA LEU A 266 -0.18 0.51 -4.51
C LEU A 266 -1.37 0.51 -3.55
N TYR A 267 -1.15 0.43 -2.23
CA TYR A 267 -2.23 0.57 -1.24
C TYR A 267 -2.89 1.96 -1.29
N CYS A 268 -2.10 3.02 -1.47
CA CYS A 268 -2.60 4.38 -1.68
C CYS A 268 -3.47 4.48 -2.95
N LEU A 269 -2.99 3.99 -4.09
CA LEU A 269 -3.66 4.16 -5.39
C LEU A 269 -4.93 3.32 -5.51
N THR A 270 -5.02 2.18 -4.84
CA THR A 270 -6.12 1.23 -5.05
C THR A 270 -7.14 1.18 -3.91
N GLY A 271 -6.74 1.40 -2.66
CA GLY A 271 -7.60 1.28 -1.50
C GLY A 271 -8.41 2.53 -1.20
N ARG A 272 -9.70 2.60 -1.58
CA ARG A 272 -10.59 3.72 -1.19
C ARG A 272 -10.65 3.91 0.33
N LYS A 273 -10.81 2.82 1.09
CA LYS A 273 -10.83 2.85 2.56
C LYS A 273 -9.48 3.30 3.14
N PHE A 274 -8.38 2.78 2.60
CA PHE A 274 -7.04 3.16 3.02
C PHE A 274 -6.75 4.63 2.73
N ARG A 275 -7.07 5.14 1.54
CA ARG A 275 -6.98 6.56 1.21
C ARG A 275 -7.80 7.42 2.15
N ASN A 276 -9.03 7.03 2.45
CA ASN A 276 -9.87 7.80 3.37
C ASN A 276 -9.29 7.79 4.78
N ALA A 277 -8.78 6.66 5.25
CA ALA A 277 -8.08 6.57 6.55
C ALA A 277 -6.80 7.41 6.57
N ALA A 278 -5.96 7.32 5.53
CA ALA A 278 -4.73 8.10 5.40
C ALA A 278 -5.03 9.60 5.28
N LYS A 279 -6.00 10.00 4.46
CA LYS A 279 -6.49 11.38 4.36
C LYS A 279 -7.00 11.87 5.71
N ASN A 280 -7.77 11.07 6.44
CA ASN A 280 -8.26 11.46 7.77
C ASN A 280 -7.12 11.58 8.77
N TYR A 281 -6.16 10.65 8.76
CA TYR A 281 -4.96 10.71 9.60
C TYR A 281 -4.15 11.98 9.33
N PHE A 282 -3.81 12.24 8.06
CA PHE A 282 -3.07 13.44 7.68
C PHE A 282 -3.86 14.73 7.91
N ARG A 283 -5.16 14.75 7.62
CA ARG A 283 -6.02 15.92 7.88
C ARG A 283 -6.11 16.23 9.38
N ASN A 284 -6.14 15.21 10.23
CA ASN A 284 -6.19 15.39 11.68
C ASN A 284 -4.81 15.72 12.28
N ARG A 285 -3.72 15.23 11.66
CA ARG A 285 -2.34 15.49 12.12
C ARG A 285 -1.82 16.86 11.67
N PHE A 286 -2.16 17.28 10.45
CA PHE A 286 -1.76 18.57 9.88
C PHE A 286 -2.83 19.66 10.04
N ARG A 287 -4.01 19.34 10.58
CA ARG A 287 -4.76 20.33 11.35
C ARG A 287 -3.94 20.63 12.60
N THR A 288 -3.03 21.59 12.48
CA THR A 288 -2.53 22.33 13.63
C THR A 288 -3.73 22.67 14.52
N PRO A 289 -3.65 22.42 15.85
CA PRO A 289 -4.67 22.94 16.74
C PRO A 289 -4.60 24.45 16.59
N SER A 290 -5.59 25.01 15.90
CA SER A 290 -5.70 26.43 15.70
C SER A 290 -6.14 27.08 17.00
N CYS A 291 -5.28 27.04 18.03
CA CYS A 291 -5.37 27.96 19.16
C CYS A 291 -5.37 29.41 18.65
N CYS A 292 -4.73 29.69 17.50
CA CYS A 292 -4.79 31.00 16.85
C CYS A 292 -6.13 31.30 16.14
N SER A 293 -6.88 30.29 15.63
CA SER A 293 -8.18 30.57 15.00
C SER A 293 -9.31 30.72 16.02
N LYS A 294 -9.19 30.16 17.23
CA LYS A 294 -10.12 30.45 18.32
C LYS A 294 -9.95 31.88 18.86
N PHE A 295 -8.73 32.43 18.80
CA PHE A 295 -8.48 33.83 19.15
C PHE A 295 -9.05 34.79 18.09
N LEU A 296 -8.77 34.53 16.79
CA LEU A 296 -9.32 35.35 15.70
C LEU A 296 -10.85 35.23 15.57
N SER A 297 -11.44 34.05 15.76
CA SER A 297 -12.90 33.88 15.72
C SER A 297 -13.60 34.60 16.88
N ARG A 298 -13.04 34.61 18.09
CA ARG A 298 -13.60 35.40 19.21
C ARG A 298 -13.48 36.90 18.98
N SER A 299 -12.38 37.38 18.38
CA SER A 299 -12.21 38.80 18.03
C SER A 299 -13.16 39.24 16.92
N PHE A 300 -13.32 38.45 15.85
CA PHE A 300 -14.27 38.77 14.77
C PHE A 300 -15.73 38.73 15.21
N THR A 301 -16.11 37.82 16.13
CA THR A 301 -17.49 37.78 16.65
C THR A 301 -17.80 38.99 17.54
N ARG A 302 -16.82 39.51 18.29
CA ARG A 302 -16.98 40.78 19.04
C ARG A 302 -17.09 41.99 18.11
N ILE A 303 -16.29 42.06 17.05
CA ILE A 303 -16.36 43.15 16.06
C ILE A 303 -17.70 43.13 15.33
N ARG A 304 -18.21 41.95 14.94
CA ARG A 304 -19.51 41.82 14.26
C ARG A 304 -20.69 42.21 15.16
N CYS A 305 -20.60 41.93 16.46
CA CYS A 305 -21.62 42.35 17.43
C CYS A 305 -21.58 43.87 17.67
N GLN A 306 -20.39 44.48 17.73
CA GLN A 306 -20.23 45.94 17.81
C GLN A 306 -20.76 46.64 16.55
N LEU A 307 -20.43 46.14 15.34
CA LEU A 307 -20.97 46.70 14.10
C LEU A 307 -22.50 46.60 14.05
N SER A 308 -23.10 45.49 14.49
CA SER A 308 -24.56 45.36 14.50
C SER A 308 -25.27 46.34 15.44
N LYS A 309 -24.61 46.80 16.50
CA LYS A 309 -25.14 47.84 17.39
C LYS A 309 -25.03 49.23 16.77
N LEU A 310 -23.92 49.53 16.09
CA LEU A 310 -23.74 50.78 15.34
C LEU A 310 -24.72 50.90 14.17
N THR A 311 -24.96 49.82 13.42
CA THR A 311 -25.92 49.83 12.31
C THR A 311 -27.35 50.05 12.80
N ARG A 312 -27.73 49.48 13.95
CA ARG A 312 -29.07 49.67 14.55
C ARG A 312 -29.30 51.10 15.04
N SER A 313 -28.28 51.75 15.61
CA SER A 313 -28.38 53.14 16.04
C SER A 313 -28.60 54.09 14.86
N TYR A 314 -27.94 53.83 13.73
CA TYR A 314 -28.06 54.67 12.54
C TYR A 314 -29.40 54.48 11.79
N THR A 315 -30.05 53.32 11.93
CA THR A 315 -31.37 53.09 11.28
C THR A 315 -32.52 53.70 12.06
N THR A 316 -32.44 53.76 13.40
CA THR A 316 -33.47 54.42 14.21
C THR A 316 -33.52 55.94 14.04
N ASP A 317 -32.38 56.57 13.72
CA ASP A 317 -32.35 58.01 13.47
C ASP A 317 -32.99 58.36 12.11
N ILE A 318 -32.86 57.49 11.10
CA ILE A 318 -33.45 57.68 9.77
C ILE A 318 -34.96 57.42 9.76
N GLU A 319 -35.46 56.46 10.56
CA GLU A 319 -36.91 56.18 10.63
C GLU A 319 -37.71 57.26 11.37
N MET A 320 -37.12 57.94 12.37
CA MET A 320 -37.79 59.05 13.06
C MET A 320 -37.93 60.30 12.17
N GLU A 321 -37.04 60.50 11.20
CA GLU A 321 -37.13 61.62 10.26
C GLU A 321 -38.15 61.35 9.13
N SER A 322 -38.38 60.07 8.77
CA SER A 322 -39.34 59.70 7.72
C SER A 322 -40.81 59.71 8.16
N GLN A 323 -41.13 59.48 9.44
CA GLN A 323 -42.53 59.45 9.90
C GLN A 323 -43.14 60.84 10.15
N ASN A 324 -42.32 61.90 10.24
CA ASN A 324 -42.83 63.26 10.41
C ASN A 324 -43.37 63.87 9.09
N ASN A 325 -42.99 63.33 7.92
CA ASN A 325 -43.38 63.89 6.62
C ASN A 325 -44.67 63.30 5.99
N ASN A 326 -45.24 62.22 6.53
CA ASN A 326 -46.36 61.50 5.89
C ASN A 326 -47.73 61.69 6.58
N ARG A 327 -47.91 62.73 7.41
CA ARG A 327 -49.16 62.97 8.14
C ARG A 327 -50.08 64.03 7.52
N VAL A 328 -50.11 64.12 6.19
CA VAL A 328 -51.04 64.99 5.45
C VAL A 328 -51.69 64.17 4.34
N CYS A 329 -53.03 64.25 4.28
CA CYS A 329 -53.97 63.63 3.35
C CYS A 329 -54.45 62.21 3.72
N ASP A 330 -55.66 62.09 4.27
CA ASP A 330 -56.83 61.74 3.46
C ASP A 330 -58.13 61.72 4.29
N SER A 331 -59.14 62.46 3.79
CA SER A 331 -60.53 62.46 4.26
C SER A 331 -61.32 61.36 3.57
N PRO A 332 -62.27 60.69 4.26
CA PRO A 332 -63.20 59.75 3.61
C PRO A 332 -64.50 60.45 3.19
N GLU A 333 -64.83 60.33 1.91
CA GLU A 333 -66.09 60.73 1.29
C GLU A 333 -67.13 59.61 1.45
N THR A 334 -68.32 60.01 1.88
CA THR A 334 -69.59 59.26 1.99
C THR A 334 -70.06 58.73 0.61
N THR A 335 -70.83 57.66 0.46
CA THR A 335 -72.32 57.70 0.55
C THR A 335 -72.95 56.34 0.21
N LYS A 336 -73.90 55.96 1.10
CA LYS A 336 -75.18 55.20 1.01
C LYS A 336 -75.46 54.24 -0.16
N ASP A 337 -76.02 53.08 0.22
CA ASP A 337 -77.00 52.36 -0.59
C ASP A 337 -78.21 51.88 0.24
N HIS A 338 -79.34 51.79 -0.47
CA HIS A 338 -80.71 51.75 0.01
C HIS A 338 -81.30 50.33 0.05
N LYS A 339 -82.34 50.17 0.91
CA LYS A 339 -83.63 49.48 0.69
C LYS A 339 -83.86 48.01 1.12
N HIS A 340 -85.02 47.90 1.82
CA HIS A 340 -85.99 46.80 1.98
C HIS A 340 -85.51 45.53 2.71
N SER A 341 -86.20 45.03 3.74
CA SER A 341 -87.65 44.95 3.90
C SER A 341 -88.09 44.92 5.37
#